data_AF-A0A3B9NN40-F1
#
_entry.id   AF-A0A3B9NN40-F1
#
_cell.length_a   1.000
_cell.length_b   1.000
_cell.length_c   1.000
_cell.angle_alpha   90.00
_cell.angle_beta   90.00
_cell.angle_gamma   90.00
#
_symmetry.space_group_name_H-M   'P 1'
#
loop_
_entity.id
_entity.type
_entity.pdbx_description
1 polymer ?
#
loop_
_entity_poly.entity_id
_entity_poly.type
_entity_poly.pdbx_seq_one_letter_code
_entity_poly.pdbx_strand_id
1 'polypeptide(L)'
;MAYFNLSALLPFLILMTACAPPTADNASSERLTEADERSALAEASGLYQPGVATELLDCRPSPDMTVHCGYQNPEDLVALPGGKFLIVSEMGEFLTDAPGRLSMLNLISGKREMLKIAWSSS
;
A
#
# COMPACT_ATOMS: atom_id res chain seq x y z
N MET A 1 -62.43 29.84 -28.90
CA MET A 1 -62.31 28.41 -28.57
C MET A 1 -60.85 28.04 -28.76
N ALA A 2 -60.19 27.72 -27.66
CA ALA A 2 -58.76 27.48 -27.60
C ALA A 2 -58.47 26.03 -27.99
N TYR A 3 -57.74 25.82 -29.08
CA TYR A 3 -57.17 24.52 -29.42
C TYR A 3 -55.74 24.50 -28.87
N PHE A 4 -55.62 24.03 -27.64
CA PHE A 4 -54.35 23.81 -26.96
C PHE A 4 -53.61 22.67 -27.67
N ASN A 5 -52.43 22.95 -28.20
CA ASN A 5 -51.63 22.02 -28.98
C ASN A 5 -51.28 20.76 -28.16
N LEU A 6 -51.89 19.64 -28.52
CA LEU A 6 -51.71 18.32 -27.90
C LEU A 6 -50.39 17.65 -28.35
N SER A 7 -49.30 18.40 -28.43
CA SER A 7 -47.99 17.92 -28.91
C SER A 7 -46.84 18.20 -27.94
N ALA A 8 -47.13 18.67 -26.73
CA ALA A 8 -46.12 19.01 -25.72
C ALA A 8 -46.24 18.23 -24.40
N LEU A 9 -47.07 17.17 -24.36
CA LEU A 9 -47.31 16.37 -23.13
C LEU A 9 -46.62 15.00 -23.14
N LEU A 10 -45.89 14.64 -24.20
CA LEU A 10 -45.20 13.36 -24.29
C LEU A 10 -43.76 13.31 -23.73
N PRO A 11 -42.98 14.41 -23.59
CA PRO A 11 -41.65 14.29 -22.98
C PRO A 11 -41.69 14.37 -21.45
N PHE A 12 -42.82 14.77 -20.85
CA PHE A 12 -42.92 14.94 -19.38
C PHE A 12 -43.18 13.62 -18.63
N LEU A 13 -43.64 12.57 -19.33
CA LEU A 13 -43.95 11.27 -18.74
C LEU A 13 -42.73 10.34 -18.60
N ILE A 14 -41.59 10.70 -19.19
CA ILE A 14 -40.34 9.90 -19.13
C ILE A 14 -39.48 10.28 -17.90
N LEU A 15 -39.79 11.37 -17.20
CA LEU A 15 -38.96 11.84 -16.07
C LEU A 15 -39.31 11.24 -14.68
N MET A 16 -40.31 10.36 -14.57
CA MET A 16 -40.81 9.87 -13.27
C MET A 16 -40.47 8.40 -12.93
N THR A 17 -39.62 7.71 -13.69
CA THR A 17 -39.17 6.34 -13.35
C THR A 17 -37.79 6.26 -12.69
N ALA A 18 -37.11 7.39 -12.49
CA ALA A 18 -35.78 7.44 -11.89
C ALA A 18 -35.84 7.60 -10.35
N CYS A 19 -36.57 6.72 -9.67
CA CYS A 19 -36.41 6.53 -8.22
C CYS A 19 -37.01 5.18 -7.78
N ALA A 20 -36.56 4.09 -8.38
CA ALA A 20 -36.64 2.80 -7.71
C ALA A 20 -35.45 2.73 -6.73
N PRO A 21 -35.67 2.42 -5.43
CA PRO A 21 -34.55 2.10 -4.55
C PRO A 21 -33.81 0.89 -5.12
N PRO A 22 -32.47 0.82 -5.00
CA PRO A 22 -31.75 -0.38 -5.41
C PRO A 22 -32.37 -1.57 -4.68
N THR A 23 -32.93 -2.52 -5.42
CA THR A 23 -33.21 -3.84 -4.87
C THR A 23 -31.88 -4.33 -4.32
N ALA A 24 -31.88 -4.60 -3.01
CA ALA A 24 -30.77 -5.22 -2.33
C ALA A 24 -30.61 -6.65 -2.87
N ASP A 25 -30.05 -6.76 -4.07
CA ASP A 25 -29.27 -7.91 -4.42
C ASP A 25 -28.09 -7.87 -3.46
N ASN A 26 -28.18 -8.67 -2.40
CA ASN A 26 -27.04 -9.14 -1.64
C ASN A 26 -26.14 -9.95 -2.57
N ALA A 27 -25.58 -9.30 -3.60
CA ALA A 27 -24.26 -9.66 -4.05
C ALA A 27 -23.37 -9.25 -2.89
N SER A 28 -22.98 -10.23 -2.08
CA SER A 28 -21.81 -10.11 -1.23
C SER A 28 -20.70 -9.54 -2.10
N SER A 29 -20.52 -8.22 -2.05
CA SER A 29 -19.34 -7.58 -2.59
C SER A 29 -18.23 -8.04 -1.67
N GLU A 30 -17.69 -9.23 -1.96
CA GLU A 30 -16.45 -9.68 -1.36
C GLU A 30 -15.49 -8.53 -1.55
N ARG A 31 -15.09 -7.92 -0.43
CA ARG A 31 -14.09 -6.89 -0.43
C ARG A 31 -12.78 -7.63 -0.67
N LEU A 32 -12.51 -7.93 -1.94
CA LEU A 32 -11.24 -8.48 -2.38
C LEU A 32 -10.18 -7.53 -1.88
N THR A 33 -9.30 -8.04 -1.03
CA THR A 33 -8.20 -7.24 -0.52
C THR A 33 -7.18 -7.09 -1.64
N GLU A 34 -6.39 -6.02 -1.63
CA GLU A 34 -5.30 -5.84 -2.60
C GLU A 34 -4.31 -7.02 -2.56
N ALA A 35 -4.22 -7.72 -1.42
CA ALA A 35 -3.44 -8.94 -1.29
C ALA A 35 -4.04 -10.11 -2.09
N ASP A 36 -5.37 -10.23 -2.15
CA ASP A 36 -6.06 -11.26 -2.93
C ASP A 36 -5.91 -11.01 -4.43
N GLU A 37 -6.02 -9.76 -4.87
CA GLU A 37 -5.78 -9.37 -6.28
C GLU A 37 -4.34 -9.61 -6.72
N ARG A 38 -3.37 -9.23 -5.87
CA ARG A 38 -1.95 -9.51 -6.12
C ARG A 38 -1.67 -11.00 -6.25
N SER A 39 -2.31 -11.82 -5.41
CA SER A 39 -2.16 -13.28 -5.43
C SER A 39 -2.75 -13.88 -6.71
N ALA A 40 -3.93 -13.41 -7.13
CA ALA A 40 -4.56 -13.86 -8.38
C ALA A 40 -3.74 -13.51 -9.63
N LEU A 41 -3.15 -12.31 -9.68
CA LEU A 41 -2.26 -11.89 -10.76
C LEU A 41 -0.96 -12.70 -10.79
N ALA A 42 -0.40 -12.98 -9.60
CA ALA A 42 0.75 -13.85 -9.42
C ALA A 42 0.51 -15.24 -10.01
N GLU A 43 -0.61 -15.87 -9.65
CA GLU A 43 -1.03 -17.18 -10.16
C GLU A 43 -1.25 -17.16 -11.68
N ALA A 44 -1.95 -16.14 -12.19
CA ALA A 44 -2.23 -16.00 -13.62
C ALA A 44 -0.96 -15.78 -14.47
N SER A 45 0.11 -15.24 -13.88
CA SER A 45 1.36 -14.96 -14.60
C SER A 45 2.10 -16.24 -15.03
N GLY A 46 1.85 -17.38 -14.38
CA GLY A 46 2.61 -18.61 -14.59
C GLY A 46 4.11 -18.49 -14.26
N LEU A 47 4.53 -17.36 -13.68
CA LEU A 47 5.89 -17.12 -13.23
C LEU A 47 6.03 -17.63 -11.80
N TYR A 48 7.21 -18.19 -11.48
CA TYR A 48 7.54 -18.55 -10.11
C TYR A 48 7.52 -17.30 -9.22
N GLN A 49 6.58 -17.27 -8.28
CA GLN A 49 6.53 -16.24 -7.25
C GLN A 49 7.29 -16.74 -6.02
N PRO A 50 8.36 -16.06 -5.58
CA PRO A 50 8.97 -16.40 -4.31
C PRO A 50 7.93 -16.19 -3.20
N GLY A 51 7.72 -17.21 -2.37
CA GLY A 51 6.84 -17.10 -1.21
C GLY A 51 7.37 -16.02 -0.27
N VAL A 52 6.48 -15.17 0.26
CA VAL A 52 6.84 -14.28 1.36
C VAL A 52 7.15 -15.16 2.56
N ALA A 53 8.39 -15.15 3.02
CA ALA A 53 8.79 -15.90 4.20
C ALA A 53 8.20 -15.22 5.44
N THR A 54 6.95 -15.56 5.76
CA THR A 54 6.20 -15.00 6.89
C THR A 54 6.88 -15.29 8.23
N GLU A 55 7.61 -16.41 8.33
CA GLU A 55 8.45 -16.79 9.46
C GLU A 55 9.50 -15.71 9.84
N LEU A 56 9.99 -14.95 8.84
CA LEU A 56 10.98 -13.88 8.98
C LEU A 56 10.34 -12.52 9.34
N LEU A 57 9.02 -12.38 9.24
CA LEU A 57 8.29 -11.15 9.56
C LEU A 57 8.12 -10.95 11.07
N ASP A 58 8.26 -12.02 11.86
CA ASP A 58 8.06 -11.99 13.31
C ASP A 58 9.23 -11.38 14.09
N CYS A 59 10.25 -10.85 13.40
CA CYS A 59 11.37 -10.21 14.06
C CYS A 59 12.11 -11.13 15.06
N ARG A 60 12.03 -12.45 14.82
CA ARG A 60 12.62 -13.46 15.68
C ARG A 60 14.08 -13.71 15.32
N PRO A 61 14.98 -13.78 16.30
CA PRO A 61 16.35 -14.20 16.05
C PRO A 61 16.39 -15.67 15.61
N SER A 62 17.44 -16.04 14.88
CA SER A 62 17.79 -17.43 14.60
C SER A 62 19.18 -17.71 15.17
N PRO A 63 19.59 -18.99 15.33
CA PRO A 63 20.96 -19.30 15.73
C PRO A 63 21.96 -18.59 14.81
N ASP A 64 22.92 -17.90 15.41
CA ASP A 64 23.97 -17.12 14.73
C ASP A 64 23.51 -15.83 14.01
N MET A 65 22.24 -15.42 14.13
CA MET A 65 21.73 -14.17 13.55
C MET A 65 21.09 -13.26 14.60
N THR A 66 21.60 -12.03 14.69
CA THR A 66 20.94 -10.97 15.45
C THR A 66 19.98 -10.21 14.53
N VAL A 67 18.73 -10.07 14.96
CA VAL A 67 17.69 -9.38 14.18
C VAL A 67 17.41 -8.01 14.80
N HIS A 68 17.45 -6.97 13.97
CA HIS A 68 17.14 -5.60 14.35
C HIS A 68 15.86 -5.15 13.63
N CYS A 69 14.90 -4.68 14.41
CA CYS A 69 13.52 -4.45 13.97
C CYS A 69 13.11 -2.98 13.96
N GLY A 70 11.96 -2.70 13.36
CA GLY A 70 11.38 -1.35 13.29
C GLY A 70 11.84 -0.53 12.09
N TYR A 71 12.30 -1.21 11.02
CA TYR A 71 12.58 -0.62 9.71
C TYR A 71 11.44 -0.94 8.75
N GLN A 72 11.11 0.01 7.88
CA GLN A 72 10.16 -0.16 6.79
C GLN A 72 10.94 -0.46 5.51
N ASN A 73 10.70 -1.62 4.89
CA ASN A 73 11.29 -2.03 3.62
C ASN A 73 12.79 -1.66 3.48
N PRO A 74 13.67 -2.22 4.33
CA PRO A 74 15.10 -1.91 4.26
C PRO A 74 15.72 -2.50 2.98
N GLU A 75 16.33 -1.65 2.15
CA GLU A 75 16.92 -2.06 0.87
C GLU A 75 18.44 -2.18 0.95
N ASP A 76 19.11 -1.05 1.26
CA ASP A 76 20.58 -0.93 1.25
C ASP A 76 21.13 -0.54 2.63
N LEU A 77 22.36 -0.98 2.91
CA LEU A 77 23.07 -0.75 4.17
C LEU A 77 24.51 -0.29 3.91
N VAL A 78 25.01 0.69 4.67
CA VAL A 78 26.43 1.07 4.64
C VAL A 78 26.98 1.33 6.03
N ALA A 79 28.17 0.81 6.32
CA ALA A 79 28.85 1.05 7.58
C ALA A 79 29.54 2.41 7.62
N LEU A 80 29.33 3.15 8.72
CA LEU A 80 30.05 4.40 8.96
C LEU A 80 31.44 4.14 9.54
N PRO A 81 32.40 5.05 9.29
CA PRO A 81 33.70 5.01 9.95
C PRO A 81 33.58 4.90 11.47
N GLY A 82 34.46 4.09 12.07
CA GLY A 82 34.45 3.83 13.51
C GLY A 82 33.57 2.66 13.95
N GLY A 83 32.82 2.02 13.03
CA GLY A 83 32.18 0.72 13.27
C GLY A 83 31.04 0.74 14.30
N LYS A 84 30.50 1.92 14.60
CA LYS A 84 29.43 2.10 15.61
C LYS A 84 28.04 2.17 15.00
N PHE A 85 27.95 2.49 13.71
CA PHE A 85 26.69 2.82 13.06
C PHE A 85 26.62 2.25 11.65
N LEU A 86 25.43 1.79 11.26
CA LEU A 86 25.06 1.57 9.86
C LEU A 86 24.02 2.62 9.44
N ILE A 87 24.14 3.16 8.23
CA ILE A 87 23.03 3.83 7.56
C ILE A 87 22.18 2.76 6.89
N VAL A 88 20.86 2.91 7.01
CA VAL A 88 19.84 2.04 6.41
C VAL A 88 18.97 2.87 5.48
N SER A 89 18.87 2.45 4.21
CA SER A 89 17.90 2.98 3.25
C SER A 89 16.56 2.26 3.44
N GLU A 90 15.52 3.01 3.82
CA GLU A 90 14.16 2.51 3.95
C GLU A 90 13.33 2.98 2.76
N MET A 91 12.83 2.04 1.97
CA MET A 91 11.93 2.33 0.86
C MET A 91 10.55 2.76 1.38
N GLY A 92 9.89 3.64 0.61
CA GLY A 92 8.49 4.00 0.82
C GLY A 92 7.52 2.85 0.56
N GLU A 93 6.23 3.17 0.51
CA GLU A 93 5.20 2.20 0.15
C GLU A 93 5.34 1.77 -1.31
N PHE A 94 5.32 0.46 -1.54
CA PHE A 94 5.53 -0.14 -2.86
C PHE A 94 4.45 0.34 -3.86
N LEU A 95 4.87 0.67 -5.08
CA LEU A 95 4.01 1.21 -6.16
C LEU A 95 3.35 2.57 -5.86
N THR A 96 3.90 3.34 -4.92
CA THR A 96 3.47 4.72 -4.64
C THR A 96 4.65 5.69 -4.76
N ASP A 97 4.34 7.00 -4.86
CA ASP A 97 5.34 8.07 -4.78
C ASP A 97 5.68 8.46 -3.33
N ALA A 98 5.33 7.64 -2.35
CA ALA A 98 5.61 7.93 -0.95
C ALA A 98 7.14 7.99 -0.73
N PRO A 99 7.65 9.06 -0.12
CA PRO A 99 9.08 9.17 0.11
C PRO A 99 9.56 8.10 1.09
N GLY A 100 10.71 7.50 0.78
CA GLY A 100 11.47 6.70 1.73
C GLY A 100 12.13 7.55 2.82
N ARG A 101 13.04 6.95 3.58
CA ARG A 101 13.85 7.66 4.58
C ARG A 101 15.22 7.01 4.76
N LEU A 102 16.16 7.77 5.32
CA LEU A 102 17.40 7.22 5.85
C LEU A 102 17.30 7.11 7.37
N SER A 103 17.67 5.94 7.88
CA SER A 103 17.76 5.66 9.31
C SER A 103 19.17 5.21 9.68
N MET A 104 19.44 5.19 10.97
CA MET A 104 20.72 4.72 11.50
C MET A 104 20.52 3.56 12.47
N LEU A 105 21.29 2.49 12.33
CA LEU A 105 21.39 1.44 13.34
C LEU A 105 22.61 1.71 14.20
N ASN A 106 22.43 1.85 15.50
CA ASN A 106 23.54 1.85 16.46
C ASN A 106 23.94 0.40 16.77
N LEU A 107 25.14 0.02 16.35
CA LEU A 107 25.68 -1.34 16.49
C LEU A 107 26.08 -1.69 17.93
N ILE A 108 26.21 -0.69 18.81
CA ILE A 108 26.51 -0.92 20.23
C ILE A 108 25.21 -1.18 21.01
N SER A 109 24.18 -0.36 20.78
CA SER A 109 22.93 -0.45 21.53
C SER A 109 21.87 -1.34 20.85
N GLY A 110 22.07 -1.68 19.58
CA GLY A 110 21.10 -2.39 18.74
C GLY A 110 19.85 -1.58 18.39
N LYS A 111 19.84 -0.27 18.67
CA LYS A 111 18.67 0.59 18.49
C LYS A 111 18.71 1.34 17.16
N ARG A 112 17.52 1.51 16.58
CA ARG A 112 17.29 2.44 15.48
C ARG A 112 17.31 3.88 16.00
N GLU A 113 18.04 4.74 15.31
CA GLU A 113 18.19 6.15 15.58
C GLU A 113 17.77 6.96 14.34
N MET A 114 17.17 8.13 14.58
CA MET A 114 16.74 9.02 13.49
C MET A 114 17.92 9.87 13.00
N LEU A 115 18.21 9.80 11.71
CA LEU A 115 19.19 10.68 11.07
C LEU A 115 18.53 12.02 10.74
N LYS A 116 18.92 13.09 11.44
CA LYS A 116 18.46 14.44 11.12
C LYS A 116 19.23 14.95 9.90
N ILE A 117 18.56 14.93 8.74
CA ILE A 117 19.13 15.45 7.50
C ILE A 117 18.72 16.92 7.36
N ALA A 118 19.70 17.80 7.32
CA ALA A 118 19.49 19.20 6.99
C ALA A 118 19.48 19.34 5.46
N TRP A 119 18.29 19.27 4.87
CA TRP A 119 18.11 19.53 3.45
C TRP A 119 18.27 21.03 3.18
N SER A 120 19.21 21.43 2.33
CA SER A 120 19.25 22.78 1.78
C SER A 120 18.37 22.83 0.54
N SER A 121 17.38 23.71 0.51
CA SER A 121 16.69 24.06 -0.74
C SER A 121 17.69 24.70 -1.68
N SER A 122 17.93 24.08 -2.84
CA SER A 122 18.67 24.69 -3.95
C SER A 122 17.77 25.64 -4.72
#